data_AF-A0A821G1E2-F1
#
_entry.id   AF-A0A821G1E2-F1
#
_cell.length_a   1.000
_cell.length_b   1.000
_cell.length_c   1.000
_cell.angle_alpha   90.00
_cell.angle_beta   90.00
_cell.angle_gamma   90.00
#
_symmetry.space_group_name_H-M   'P 1'
#
loop_
_entity.id
_entity.type
_entity.pdbx_description
1 polymer ?
#
loop_
_entity_poly.entity_id
_entity_poly.type
_entity_poly.pdbx_seq_one_letter_code
_entity_poly.pdbx_strand_id
1 'polypeptide(L)'
;MNDLSETSIIIDDKNQLRKKYSFTQLSIVREEDDNQTIIIQQCESDKQSDVSDFDIIESNNDDINEINEEHVCHETSLSVLSTADLLRERLAFVTGGTCNKSPILTFPDNPQIELTQDKYKKLVSYLTQVPSENERQLGFVIIIDRRSDRWMAVKSIMAYIEDYFPCSIQCIYLLRPNSWMQRALSRITILNEITCSHRLIVCRTLAELHEYLDASQLSKDLGGLIDFRLFEWIERRAAIEKLTQSIHELSEMLLVFIKQCDEIEFPNAVESTQQLLIQHSTQKTELEQELRRIKT
;
A
#
# COMPACT_ATOMS: atom_id res chain seq x y z
N MET A 1 -8.51 45.87 -30.89
CA MET A 1 -9.79 45.18 -30.58
C MET A 1 -9.65 43.67 -30.78
N ASN A 2 -8.50 43.06 -30.40
CA ASN A 2 -8.23 41.62 -30.56
C ASN A 2 -7.71 40.91 -29.27
N ASP A 3 -7.38 41.62 -28.19
CA ASP A 3 -6.75 41.01 -26.98
C ASP A 3 -7.68 40.24 -26.05
N LEU A 4 -9.01 40.37 -26.19
CA LEU A 4 -9.97 39.69 -25.32
C LEU A 4 -10.30 38.25 -25.77
N SER A 5 -9.99 37.91 -27.03
CA SER A 5 -10.30 36.59 -27.58
C SER A 5 -9.21 35.54 -27.29
N GLU A 6 -7.93 35.94 -27.31
CA GLU A 6 -6.82 35.03 -27.03
C GLU A 6 -6.66 34.73 -25.53
N THR A 7 -6.92 35.72 -24.66
CA THR A 7 -6.91 35.55 -23.20
C THR A 7 -8.05 34.65 -22.72
N SER A 8 -9.23 34.74 -23.33
CA SER A 8 -10.35 33.82 -23.06
C SER A 8 -10.03 32.36 -23.41
N ILE A 9 -9.29 32.11 -24.50
CA ILE A 9 -8.92 30.76 -24.94
C ILE A 9 -7.89 30.14 -24.01
N ILE A 10 -6.90 30.92 -23.55
CA ILE A 10 -5.84 30.44 -22.64
C ILE A 10 -6.41 30.10 -21.25
N ILE A 11 -7.36 30.88 -20.75
CA ILE A 11 -8.01 30.62 -19.45
C ILE A 11 -8.90 29.37 -19.53
N ASP A 12 -9.60 29.16 -20.64
CA ASP A 12 -10.41 27.94 -20.86
C ASP A 12 -9.53 26.69 -20.98
N ASP A 13 -8.40 26.76 -21.70
CA ASP A 13 -7.44 25.66 -21.78
C ASP A 13 -6.79 25.37 -20.42
N LYS A 14 -6.44 26.42 -19.65
CA LYS A 14 -5.86 26.28 -18.31
C LYS A 14 -6.86 25.66 -17.32
N ASN A 15 -8.13 26.04 -17.37
CA ASN A 15 -9.19 25.44 -16.55
C ASN A 15 -9.54 24.01 -16.98
N GLN A 16 -9.50 23.71 -18.28
CA GLN A 16 -9.65 22.34 -18.78
C GLN A 16 -8.49 21.45 -18.36
N LEU A 17 -7.25 21.94 -18.40
CA LEU A 17 -6.08 21.24 -17.90
C LEU A 17 -6.18 21.03 -16.37
N ARG A 18 -6.60 22.03 -15.61
CA ARG A 18 -6.79 21.93 -14.16
C ARG A 18 -7.89 20.93 -13.76
N LYS A 19 -8.97 20.84 -14.55
CA LYS A 19 -10.01 19.80 -14.40
C LYS A 19 -9.52 18.41 -14.82
N LYS A 20 -8.67 18.34 -15.86
CA LYS A 20 -8.10 17.08 -16.36
C LYS A 20 -6.98 16.51 -15.48
N TYR A 21 -6.31 17.38 -14.71
CA TYR A 21 -5.16 17.05 -13.87
C TYR A 21 -5.39 17.43 -12.39
N SER A 22 -6.63 17.39 -11.90
CA SER A 22 -6.90 17.40 -10.46
C SER A 22 -6.19 16.16 -9.87
N PHE A 23 -5.03 16.37 -9.24
CA PHE A 23 -4.10 15.27 -8.99
C PHE A 23 -4.51 14.46 -7.77
N THR A 24 -4.65 13.20 -8.08
CA THR A 24 -5.21 12.13 -7.28
C THR A 24 -4.16 11.38 -6.48
N GLN A 25 -4.55 10.85 -5.32
CA GLN A 25 -3.76 9.86 -4.60
C GLN A 25 -3.73 8.55 -5.41
N LEU A 26 -2.58 8.24 -6.00
CA LEU A 26 -2.36 7.06 -6.83
C LEU A 26 -2.21 5.84 -5.90
N SER A 27 -3.14 4.88 -5.99
CA SER A 27 -3.02 3.59 -5.31
C SER A 27 -3.02 2.46 -6.34
N ILE A 28 -2.10 1.52 -6.18
CA ILE A 28 -1.96 0.32 -7.01
C ILE A 28 -2.91 -0.73 -6.45
N VAL A 29 -3.91 -1.16 -7.23
CA VAL A 29 -5.02 -1.96 -6.69
C VAL A 29 -4.91 -3.47 -6.96
N ARG A 30 -4.31 -3.95 -8.05
CA ARG A 30 -4.06 -5.40 -8.24
C ARG A 30 -3.24 -5.76 -9.48
N GLU A 31 -2.66 -6.96 -9.48
CA GLU A 31 -2.15 -7.70 -10.66
C GLU A 31 -3.15 -8.83 -10.97
N GLU A 32 -3.66 -8.91 -12.21
CA GLU A 32 -4.38 -10.10 -12.74
C GLU A 32 -3.55 -10.77 -13.84
N ASP A 33 -3.65 -12.10 -13.91
CA ASP A 33 -2.77 -12.99 -14.65
C ASP A 33 -2.63 -12.71 -16.16
N ASP A 34 -1.48 -13.14 -16.68
CA ASP A 34 -1.03 -13.29 -18.07
C ASP A 34 -1.03 -12.08 -19.01
N ASN A 35 -1.58 -10.92 -18.60
CA ASN A 35 -1.47 -9.69 -19.36
C ASN A 35 -1.26 -8.49 -18.41
N GLN A 36 0.02 -8.17 -18.16
CA GLN A 36 0.49 -7.08 -17.29
C GLN A 36 -0.35 -5.80 -17.48
N THR A 37 -1.35 -5.61 -16.62
CA THR A 37 -2.19 -4.41 -16.59
C THR A 37 -2.10 -3.84 -15.20
N ILE A 38 -1.34 -2.75 -15.05
CA ILE A 38 -1.28 -1.97 -13.82
C ILE A 38 -2.53 -1.09 -13.79
N ILE A 39 -3.49 -1.41 -12.92
CA ILE A 39 -4.65 -0.56 -12.69
C ILE A 39 -4.26 0.50 -11.68
N ILE A 40 -4.07 1.72 -12.18
CA ILE A 40 -3.92 2.94 -11.39
C ILE A 40 -5.34 3.42 -11.06
N GLN A 41 -5.75 3.32 -9.80
CA GLN A 41 -7.05 3.88 -9.40
C GLN A 41 -6.90 5.35 -8.99
N GLN A 42 -7.74 6.18 -9.60
CA GLN A 42 -7.95 7.58 -9.28
C GLN A 42 -8.79 7.66 -7.99
N CYS A 43 -8.22 8.10 -6.86
CA CYS A 43 -8.97 8.47 -5.66
C CYS A 43 -9.61 9.87 -5.79
N GLU A 44 -10.80 9.97 -6.38
CA GLU A 44 -11.52 11.26 -6.44
C GLU A 44 -11.81 11.76 -5.01
N SER A 45 -11.30 12.93 -4.67
CA SER A 45 -11.75 13.64 -3.48
C SER A 45 -13.11 14.24 -3.79
N ASP A 46 -14.17 13.59 -3.29
CA ASP A 46 -15.53 14.13 -3.32
C ASP A 46 -15.60 15.41 -2.47
N LYS A 47 -15.34 16.55 -3.11
CA LYS A 47 -15.96 17.83 -2.75
C LYS A 47 -16.69 18.36 -3.97
N GLN A 48 -17.87 17.79 -4.18
CA GLN A 48 -18.87 18.34 -5.07
C GLN A 48 -19.42 19.63 -4.42
N SER A 49 -18.84 20.77 -4.77
CA SER A 49 -19.48 22.07 -4.59
C SER A 49 -19.99 22.52 -5.96
N ASP A 50 -21.30 22.44 -6.13
CA ASP A 50 -22.02 22.93 -7.31
C ASP A 50 -21.68 24.40 -7.56
N VAL A 51 -21.22 24.70 -8.78
CA VAL A 51 -21.02 26.06 -9.27
C VAL A 51 -22.32 26.52 -9.92
N SER A 52 -23.21 27.08 -9.10
CA SER A 52 -24.24 28.01 -9.58
C SER A 52 -24.57 28.97 -8.45
N ASP A 53 -24.41 30.26 -8.76
CA ASP A 53 -24.64 31.44 -7.93
C ASP A 53 -23.49 31.82 -6.97
N PHE A 54 -22.61 32.69 -7.46
CA PHE A 54 -21.94 33.66 -6.60
C PHE A 54 -22.01 35.05 -7.22
N ASP A 55 -22.85 35.87 -6.61
CA ASP A 55 -22.86 37.31 -6.75
C ASP A 55 -21.48 37.90 -6.40
N ILE A 56 -21.18 39.02 -7.04
CA ILE A 56 -20.00 39.84 -6.80
C ILE A 56 -19.97 40.23 -5.31
N ILE A 57 -19.01 39.67 -4.55
CA ILE A 57 -18.61 40.20 -3.25
C ILE A 57 -17.21 40.79 -3.41
N GLU A 58 -17.15 42.12 -3.49
CA GLU A 58 -15.94 42.87 -3.17
C GLU A 58 -15.65 42.71 -1.67
N SER A 59 -14.57 42.04 -1.32
CA SER A 59 -14.04 42.08 0.05
C SER A 59 -12.51 41.90 0.10
N ASN A 60 -11.85 43.03 0.33
CA ASN A 60 -10.62 43.30 1.10
C ASN A 60 -9.47 42.27 1.15
N ASN A 61 -8.28 42.81 0.87
CA ASN A 61 -6.97 42.17 0.68
C ASN A 61 -6.28 41.52 1.92
N ASP A 62 -6.99 41.06 2.94
CA ASP A 62 -6.32 40.61 4.19
C ASP A 62 -6.42 39.09 4.51
N ASP A 63 -7.01 38.25 3.65
CA ASP A 63 -7.27 36.82 3.96
C ASP A 63 -6.44 35.78 3.16
N ILE A 64 -5.27 36.13 2.60
CA ILE A 64 -4.43 35.18 1.81
C ILE A 64 -3.20 34.67 2.60
N ASN A 65 -3.33 34.39 3.91
CA ASN A 65 -2.23 33.82 4.70
C ASN A 65 -2.54 32.51 5.43
N GLU A 66 -3.66 31.83 5.12
CA GLU A 66 -3.95 30.49 5.64
C GLU A 66 -4.30 29.52 4.51
N ILE A 67 -3.31 29.21 3.66
CA ILE A 67 -3.29 27.91 3.00
C ILE A 67 -2.35 27.05 3.84
N ASN A 68 -2.96 26.22 4.67
CA ASN A 68 -2.31 25.25 5.52
C ASN A 68 -1.16 24.55 4.79
N GLU A 69 0.03 24.68 5.34
CA GLU A 69 1.07 23.67 5.25
C GLU A 69 0.48 22.36 5.80
N GLU A 70 -0.23 21.60 4.97
CA GLU A 70 -0.32 20.16 5.18
C GLU A 70 1.10 19.63 5.00
N HIS A 71 1.84 19.64 6.10
CA HIS A 71 2.98 18.78 6.33
C HIS A 71 2.55 17.36 5.92
N VAL A 72 2.95 16.94 4.72
CA VAL A 72 3.02 15.53 4.38
C VAL A 72 4.07 14.97 5.32
N CYS A 73 3.61 14.47 6.47
CA CYS A 73 4.42 13.66 7.35
C CYS A 73 4.93 12.49 6.52
N HIS A 74 6.21 12.54 6.13
CA HIS A 74 6.94 11.36 5.69
C HIS A 74 7.04 10.43 6.89
N GLU A 75 5.96 9.70 7.20
CA GLU A 75 6.14 8.40 7.84
C GLU A 75 7.06 7.62 6.92
N THR A 76 8.28 7.35 7.38
CA THR A 76 9.20 6.45 6.69
C THR A 76 8.53 5.09 6.58
N SER A 77 7.80 4.88 5.48
CA SER A 77 7.18 3.59 5.17
C SER A 77 8.30 2.55 5.13
N LEU A 78 8.09 1.44 5.84
CA LEU A 78 9.03 0.32 5.82
C LEU A 78 9.11 -0.21 4.38
N SER A 79 10.32 -0.34 3.85
CA SER A 79 10.53 -0.94 2.54
C SER A 79 10.79 -2.44 2.64
N VAL A 80 10.51 -3.18 1.56
CA VAL A 80 10.84 -4.60 1.44
C VAL A 80 12.32 -4.85 1.67
N LEU A 81 13.19 -3.95 1.21
CA LEU A 81 14.64 -4.10 1.35
C LEU A 81 15.06 -3.98 2.82
N SER A 82 14.42 -3.09 3.58
CA SER A 82 14.69 -2.94 5.03
C SER A 82 14.20 -4.13 5.87
N THR A 83 13.29 -4.94 5.32
CA THR A 83 12.69 -6.12 5.97
C THR A 83 13.11 -7.45 5.34
N ALA A 84 13.95 -7.41 4.30
CA ALA A 84 14.26 -8.55 3.46
C ALA A 84 14.87 -9.72 4.24
N ASP A 85 15.72 -9.46 5.23
CA ASP A 85 16.32 -10.52 6.05
C ASP A 85 15.27 -11.28 6.87
N LEU A 86 14.29 -10.55 7.45
CA LEU A 86 13.18 -11.16 8.18
C LEU A 86 12.25 -11.94 7.25
N LEU A 87 12.01 -11.40 6.04
CA LEU A 87 11.21 -12.08 5.02
C LEU A 87 11.88 -13.38 4.59
N ARG A 88 13.21 -13.38 4.36
CA ARG A 88 14.01 -14.56 3.97
C ARG A 88 14.02 -15.65 5.04
N GLU A 89 13.89 -15.30 6.31
CA GLU A 89 13.67 -16.27 7.40
C GLU A 89 12.29 -16.95 7.32
N ARG A 90 11.39 -16.52 6.41
CA ARG A 90 10.07 -17.10 6.17
C ARG A 90 9.24 -17.20 7.45
N LEU A 91 9.30 -16.15 8.27
CA LEU A 91 8.58 -16.07 9.55
C LEU A 91 7.08 -15.79 9.38
N ALA A 92 6.75 -15.00 8.36
CA ALA A 92 5.40 -14.73 7.89
C ALA A 92 5.44 -14.27 6.43
N PHE A 93 4.33 -14.43 5.70
CA PHE A 93 4.21 -13.92 4.34
C PHE A 93 2.74 -13.65 3.96
N VAL A 94 2.57 -12.83 2.93
CA VAL A 94 1.32 -12.64 2.20
C VAL A 94 1.54 -13.11 0.76
N THR A 95 0.61 -13.88 0.21
CA THR A 95 0.71 -14.42 -1.16
C THR A 95 -0.10 -13.63 -2.18
N GLY A 96 -0.95 -12.70 -1.72
CA GLY A 96 -2.04 -12.11 -2.51
C GLY A 96 -3.35 -12.91 -2.44
N GLY A 97 -3.35 -14.08 -1.79
CA GLY A 97 -4.57 -14.84 -1.52
C GLY A 97 -5.53 -14.10 -0.58
N THR A 98 -6.83 -14.30 -0.79
CA THR A 98 -7.89 -13.62 -0.03
C THR A 98 -8.96 -14.60 0.44
N CYS A 99 -9.69 -14.24 1.50
CA CYS A 99 -10.88 -14.95 1.95
C CYS A 99 -12.03 -13.93 2.04
N ASN A 100 -13.02 -14.04 1.15
CA ASN A 100 -14.08 -13.04 1.02
C ASN A 100 -13.52 -11.60 0.83
N LYS A 101 -12.49 -11.47 -0.02
CA LYS A 101 -11.71 -10.24 -0.29
C LYS A 101 -10.79 -9.77 0.84
N SER A 102 -10.88 -10.34 2.03
CA SER A 102 -9.96 -10.06 3.13
C SER A 102 -8.59 -10.68 2.88
N PRO A 103 -7.48 -9.93 3.02
CA PRO A 103 -6.13 -10.43 2.76
C PRO A 103 -5.74 -11.53 3.76
N ILE A 104 -5.02 -12.54 3.27
CA ILE A 104 -4.52 -13.64 4.09
C ILE A 104 -3.05 -13.40 4.47
N LEU A 105 -2.77 -13.30 5.78
CA LEU A 105 -1.43 -13.31 6.34
C LEU A 105 -1.14 -14.68 6.95
N THR A 106 -0.04 -15.32 6.53
CA THR A 106 0.33 -16.66 6.98
C THR A 106 1.60 -16.64 7.81
N PHE A 107 1.55 -17.23 9.00
CA PHE A 107 2.71 -17.64 9.79
C PHE A 107 2.95 -19.14 9.52
N PRO A 108 3.89 -19.52 8.65
CA PRO A 108 4.08 -20.91 8.24
C PRO A 108 4.73 -21.76 9.32
N ASP A 109 4.66 -23.08 9.14
CA ASP A 109 5.32 -24.06 10.00
C ASP A 109 6.83 -23.99 9.83
N ASN A 110 7.52 -23.36 10.78
CA ASN A 110 8.96 -23.17 10.78
C ASN A 110 9.53 -23.29 12.20
N PRO A 111 9.60 -24.51 12.77
CA PRO A 111 9.97 -24.72 14.17
C PRO A 111 11.45 -24.42 14.49
N GLN A 112 12.29 -24.19 13.47
CA GLN A 112 13.72 -23.93 13.64
C GLN A 112 14.02 -22.46 13.95
N ILE A 113 13.12 -21.55 13.60
CA ILE A 113 13.35 -20.11 13.70
C ILE A 113 12.36 -19.53 14.71
N GLU A 114 12.89 -18.95 15.78
CA GLU A 114 12.08 -18.29 16.79
C GLU A 114 11.65 -16.89 16.32
N LEU A 115 10.35 -16.63 16.40
CA LEU A 115 9.79 -15.30 16.16
C LEU A 115 9.86 -14.49 17.44
N THR A 116 10.78 -13.53 17.50
CA THR A 116 10.84 -12.56 18.61
C THR A 116 9.86 -11.41 18.38
N GLN A 117 9.52 -10.68 19.44
CA GLN A 117 8.62 -9.53 19.37
C GLN A 117 9.09 -8.45 18.37
N ASP A 118 10.38 -8.13 18.35
CA ASP A 118 10.91 -7.08 17.46
C ASP A 118 10.85 -7.52 15.99
N LYS A 119 11.18 -8.80 15.72
CA LYS A 119 11.01 -9.39 14.39
C LYS A 119 9.56 -9.35 13.96
N TYR A 120 8.64 -9.73 14.85
CA TYR A 120 7.20 -9.68 14.61
C TYR A 120 6.74 -8.26 14.25
N LYS A 121 7.03 -7.26 15.08
CA LYS A 121 6.56 -5.89 14.88
C LYS A 121 7.02 -5.33 13.53
N LYS A 122 8.31 -5.48 13.22
CA LYS A 122 8.88 -4.99 11.97
C LYS A 122 8.29 -5.72 10.75
N LEU A 123 8.19 -7.04 10.82
CA LEU A 123 7.71 -7.86 9.71
C LEU A 123 6.22 -7.64 9.45
N VAL A 124 5.38 -7.66 10.49
CA VAL A 124 3.93 -7.50 10.36
C VAL A 124 3.56 -6.07 9.97
N SER A 125 4.25 -5.06 10.52
CA SER A 125 4.05 -3.66 10.09
C SER A 125 4.27 -3.50 8.59
N TYR A 126 5.30 -4.17 8.03
CA TYR A 126 5.52 -4.16 6.59
C TYR A 126 4.48 -4.98 5.81
N LEU A 127 4.26 -6.24 6.18
CA LEU A 127 3.35 -7.14 5.46
C LEU A 127 1.90 -6.65 5.43
N THR A 128 1.46 -5.92 6.46
CA THR A 128 0.11 -5.33 6.51
C THR A 128 -0.03 -4.08 5.63
N GLN A 129 1.05 -3.49 5.13
CA GLN A 129 1.03 -2.41 4.14
C GLN A 129 1.02 -2.92 2.70
N VAL A 130 1.23 -4.23 2.49
CA VAL A 130 1.25 -4.81 1.14
C VAL A 130 -0.14 -4.81 0.48
N PRO A 131 -1.24 -5.25 1.15
CA PRO A 131 -2.58 -5.11 0.59
C PRO A 131 -2.99 -3.64 0.43
N SER A 132 -3.86 -3.38 -0.53
CA SER A 132 -4.43 -2.03 -0.74
C SER A 132 -5.23 -1.56 0.48
N GLU A 133 -5.40 -0.24 0.62
CA GLU A 133 -6.15 0.33 1.74
C GLU A 133 -7.56 -0.27 1.87
N ASN A 134 -8.26 -0.44 0.74
CA ASN A 134 -9.59 -1.03 0.70
C ASN A 134 -9.60 -2.48 1.22
N GLU A 135 -8.57 -3.27 0.92
CA GLU A 135 -8.44 -4.63 1.43
C GLU A 135 -8.12 -4.65 2.93
N ARG A 136 -7.29 -3.72 3.43
CA ARG A 136 -6.98 -3.61 4.86
C ARG A 136 -8.20 -3.28 5.70
N GLN A 137 -9.09 -2.44 5.18
CA GLN A 137 -10.34 -2.04 5.86
C GLN A 137 -11.32 -3.21 6.07
N LEU A 138 -11.26 -4.24 5.23
CA LEU A 138 -12.05 -5.47 5.42
C LEU A 138 -11.56 -6.32 6.61
N GLY A 139 -10.33 -6.06 7.07
CA GLY A 139 -9.64 -6.82 8.10
C GLY A 139 -8.93 -8.06 7.54
N PHE A 140 -7.95 -8.56 8.29
CA PHE A 140 -7.11 -9.67 7.88
C PHE A 140 -7.69 -11.01 8.30
N VAL A 141 -7.49 -12.02 7.45
CA VAL A 141 -7.54 -13.43 7.86
C VAL A 141 -6.12 -13.89 8.17
N ILE A 142 -5.90 -14.44 9.36
CA ILE A 142 -4.58 -14.89 9.79
C ILE A 142 -4.57 -16.42 9.82
N ILE A 143 -3.56 -17.03 9.21
CA ILE A 143 -3.29 -18.46 9.32
C ILE A 143 -2.03 -18.66 10.14
N ILE A 144 -2.12 -19.43 11.22
CA ILE A 144 -0.98 -19.86 12.04
C ILE A 144 -0.79 -21.35 11.82
N ASP A 145 0.25 -21.74 11.11
CA ASP A 145 0.60 -23.13 10.90
C ASP A 145 1.74 -23.55 11.84
N ARG A 146 1.43 -24.41 12.81
CA ARG A 146 2.38 -24.88 13.82
C ARG A 146 2.38 -26.39 13.94
N ARG A 147 2.00 -27.11 12.88
CA ARG A 147 1.87 -28.57 12.86
C ARG A 147 3.11 -29.32 13.35
N SER A 148 4.32 -28.83 13.09
CA SER A 148 5.58 -29.44 13.54
C SER A 148 6.25 -28.70 14.71
N ASP A 149 5.57 -27.74 15.34
CA ASP A 149 6.14 -26.90 16.41
C ASP A 149 5.55 -27.21 17.81
N ARG A 150 5.89 -26.40 18.81
CA ARG A 150 5.43 -26.48 20.19
C ARG A 150 4.26 -25.52 20.42
N TRP A 151 3.37 -25.89 21.34
CA TRP A 151 2.29 -25.00 21.80
C TRP A 151 2.77 -23.66 22.36
N MET A 152 3.99 -23.59 22.90
CA MET A 152 4.58 -22.32 23.34
C MET A 152 4.78 -21.34 22.18
N ALA A 153 5.14 -21.82 20.98
CA ALA A 153 5.27 -20.96 19.81
C ALA A 153 3.91 -20.39 19.39
N VAL A 154 2.84 -21.18 19.49
CA VAL A 154 1.46 -20.71 19.28
C VAL A 154 1.12 -19.61 20.28
N LYS A 155 1.38 -19.83 21.58
CA LYS A 155 1.10 -18.83 22.62
C LYS A 155 1.82 -17.50 22.38
N SER A 156 3.12 -17.56 22.03
CA SER A 156 3.90 -16.34 21.74
C SER A 156 3.32 -15.55 20.56
N ILE A 157 2.96 -16.24 19.47
CA ILE A 157 2.40 -15.58 18.28
C ILE A 157 1.02 -14.99 18.59
N MET A 158 0.17 -15.73 19.30
CA MET A 158 -1.14 -15.22 19.70
C MET A 158 -1.01 -13.98 20.59
N ALA A 159 -0.07 -13.98 21.55
CA ALA A 159 0.21 -12.80 22.37
C ALA A 159 0.64 -11.61 21.51
N TYR A 160 1.53 -11.79 20.54
CA TYR A 160 1.94 -10.71 19.64
C TYR A 160 0.81 -10.21 18.73
N ILE A 161 -0.08 -11.10 18.30
CA ILE A 161 -1.27 -10.72 17.52
C ILE A 161 -2.19 -9.85 18.35
N GLU A 162 -2.52 -10.28 19.57
CA GLU A 162 -3.42 -9.52 20.45
C GLU A 162 -2.83 -8.17 20.88
N ASP A 163 -1.52 -8.13 21.15
CA ASP A 163 -0.87 -6.92 21.67
C ASP A 163 -0.46 -5.91 20.58
N TYR A 164 -0.13 -6.37 19.36
CA TYR A 164 0.62 -5.57 18.39
C TYR A 164 0.14 -5.65 16.94
N PHE A 165 -0.92 -6.40 16.61
CA PHE A 165 -1.38 -6.46 15.21
C PHE A 165 -2.01 -5.12 14.79
N PRO A 166 -1.53 -4.47 13.70
CA PRO A 166 -1.85 -3.08 13.40
C PRO A 166 -3.18 -2.88 12.66
N CYS A 167 -3.87 -3.95 12.29
CA CYS A 167 -5.10 -3.89 11.48
C CYS A 167 -6.25 -4.66 12.15
N SER A 168 -7.47 -4.49 11.65
CA SER A 168 -8.59 -5.32 12.10
C SER A 168 -8.35 -6.79 11.71
N ILE A 169 -8.78 -7.73 12.55
CA ILE A 169 -8.68 -9.18 12.28
C ILE A 169 -10.09 -9.73 12.15
N GLN A 170 -10.38 -10.36 11.01
CA GLN A 170 -11.67 -11.00 10.75
C GLN A 170 -11.74 -12.40 11.37
N CYS A 171 -10.67 -13.18 11.23
CA CYS A 171 -10.60 -14.55 11.76
C CYS A 171 -9.15 -15.03 11.82
N ILE A 172 -8.86 -15.88 12.81
CA ILE A 172 -7.59 -16.59 12.96
C ILE A 172 -7.86 -18.09 12.78
N TYR A 173 -7.11 -18.72 11.89
CA TYR A 173 -7.08 -20.16 11.69
C TYR A 173 -5.78 -20.74 12.21
N LEU A 174 -5.87 -21.61 13.22
CA LEU A 174 -4.71 -22.27 13.82
C LEU A 174 -4.65 -23.73 13.36
N LEU A 175 -3.68 -24.07 12.51
CA LEU A 175 -3.26 -25.46 12.32
C LEU A 175 -2.34 -25.84 13.48
N ARG A 176 -2.91 -26.57 14.43
CA ARG A 176 -2.26 -26.83 15.71
C ARG A 176 -1.06 -27.80 15.59
N PRO A 177 -0.11 -27.74 16.54
CA PRO A 177 0.91 -28.77 16.75
C PRO A 177 0.41 -30.22 16.75
N ASN A 178 0.99 -31.03 15.87
CA ASN A 178 0.85 -32.49 15.84
C ASN A 178 1.67 -33.05 17.00
N SER A 179 0.97 -33.36 18.09
CA SER A 179 1.59 -33.76 19.35
C SER A 179 2.23 -35.16 19.26
N TRP A 180 3.53 -35.27 18.95
CA TRP A 180 4.22 -36.57 18.94
C TRP A 180 4.46 -37.16 20.34
N MET A 181 4.50 -36.35 21.41
CA MET A 181 4.51 -36.88 22.78
C MET A 181 3.72 -35.98 23.74
N GLN A 182 2.94 -36.66 24.60
CA GLN A 182 2.28 -36.20 25.84
C GLN A 182 0.76 -35.93 25.79
N ARG A 183 0.08 -36.76 26.62
CA ARG A 183 -1.21 -36.67 27.31
C ARG A 183 -2.23 -35.66 26.78
N ALA A 184 -3.36 -36.17 26.30
CA ALA A 184 -4.50 -35.39 25.80
C ALA A 184 -5.06 -34.32 26.78
N LEU A 185 -4.80 -34.44 28.09
CA LEU A 185 -5.35 -33.55 29.12
C LEU A 185 -4.69 -32.16 29.16
N SER A 186 -3.38 -32.03 28.88
CA SER A 186 -2.72 -30.71 28.88
C SER A 186 -3.13 -29.85 27.69
N ARG A 187 -3.65 -30.46 26.62
CA ARG A 187 -3.95 -29.80 25.33
C ARG A 187 -5.19 -28.91 25.42
N ILE A 188 -6.23 -29.38 26.10
CA ILE A 188 -7.46 -28.61 26.32
C ILE A 188 -7.14 -27.43 27.24
N THR A 189 -6.36 -27.66 28.31
CA THR A 189 -5.93 -26.59 29.22
C THR A 189 -5.13 -25.51 28.50
N ILE A 190 -4.15 -25.88 27.67
CA ILE A 190 -3.33 -24.90 26.94
C ILE A 190 -4.16 -24.10 25.94
N LEU A 191 -5.09 -24.72 25.21
CA LEU A 191 -6.00 -24.01 24.32
C LEU A 191 -6.92 -23.06 25.10
N ASN A 192 -7.41 -23.48 26.27
CA ASN A 192 -8.24 -22.65 27.14
C ASN A 192 -7.44 -21.48 27.78
N GLU A 193 -6.12 -21.60 27.87
CA GLU A 193 -5.21 -20.53 28.31
C GLU A 193 -4.85 -19.54 27.20
N ILE A 194 -5.14 -19.84 25.92
CA ILE A 194 -4.96 -18.88 24.84
C ILE A 194 -6.13 -17.89 24.91
N THR A 195 -5.86 -16.73 25.48
CA THR A 195 -6.76 -15.58 25.38
C THR A 195 -6.71 -15.07 23.95
N CYS A 196 -7.87 -14.97 23.29
CA CYS A 196 -8.00 -14.39 21.97
C CYS A 196 -9.30 -13.59 21.92
N SER A 197 -9.19 -12.30 21.61
CA SER A 197 -10.34 -11.40 21.48
C SER A 197 -11.06 -11.58 20.12
N HIS A 198 -10.41 -12.29 19.20
CA HIS A 198 -10.84 -12.49 17.83
C HIS A 198 -11.44 -13.88 17.62
N ARG A 199 -12.18 -14.06 16.53
CA ARG A 199 -12.69 -15.39 16.15
C ARG A 199 -11.51 -16.32 15.85
N LEU A 200 -11.34 -17.37 16.65
CA LEU A 200 -10.30 -18.39 16.50
C LEU A 200 -10.91 -19.74 16.09
N ILE A 201 -10.43 -20.30 14.98
CA ILE A 201 -10.81 -21.64 14.50
C ILE A 201 -9.57 -22.53 14.53
N VAL A 202 -9.62 -23.58 15.35
CA VAL A 202 -8.50 -24.52 15.52
C VAL A 202 -8.72 -25.72 14.60
N CYS A 203 -7.86 -25.86 13.60
CA CYS A 203 -7.88 -26.95 12.63
C CYS A 203 -6.86 -28.02 13.01
N ARG A 204 -7.24 -29.30 12.87
CA ARG A 204 -6.38 -30.47 13.11
C ARG A 204 -5.71 -30.95 11.83
N THR A 205 -6.32 -30.69 10.69
CA THR A 205 -5.86 -31.15 9.39
C THR A 205 -6.03 -30.03 8.36
N LEU A 206 -5.35 -30.16 7.21
CA LEU A 206 -5.57 -29.26 6.08
C LEU A 206 -6.99 -29.40 5.52
N ALA A 207 -7.58 -30.60 5.56
CA ALA A 207 -8.96 -30.81 5.11
C ALA A 207 -9.94 -29.93 5.90
N GLU A 208 -9.80 -29.88 7.23
CA GLU A 208 -10.60 -28.99 8.08
C GLU A 208 -10.37 -27.50 7.75
N LEU A 209 -9.13 -27.10 7.42
CA LEU A 209 -8.83 -25.72 6.98
C LEU A 209 -9.57 -25.39 5.67
N HIS A 210 -9.61 -26.33 4.72
CA HIS A 210 -10.25 -26.16 3.42
C HIS A 210 -11.79 -26.14 3.47
N GLU A 211 -12.41 -26.51 4.60
CA GLU A 211 -13.85 -26.29 4.80
C GLU A 211 -14.18 -24.79 4.95
N TYR A 212 -13.19 -23.98 5.34
CA TYR A 212 -13.36 -22.54 5.57
C TYR A 212 -12.65 -21.67 4.53
N LEU A 213 -11.53 -22.14 3.97
CA LEU A 213 -10.69 -21.37 3.05
C LEU A 213 -10.55 -22.10 1.70
N ASP A 214 -10.78 -21.37 0.62
CA ASP A 214 -10.60 -21.90 -0.73
C ASP A 214 -9.12 -22.23 -1.00
N ALA A 215 -8.84 -23.46 -1.43
CA ALA A 215 -7.50 -23.93 -1.79
C ALA A 215 -6.86 -23.09 -2.91
N SER A 216 -7.65 -22.46 -3.79
CA SER A 216 -7.14 -21.54 -4.81
C SER A 216 -6.45 -20.30 -4.21
N GLN A 217 -6.78 -19.94 -2.98
CA GLN A 217 -6.29 -18.76 -2.27
C GLN A 217 -5.13 -19.07 -1.30
N LEU A 218 -4.69 -20.33 -1.24
CA LEU A 218 -3.67 -20.78 -0.28
C LEU A 218 -2.38 -21.23 -0.98
N SER A 219 -1.25 -21.13 -0.27
CA SER A 219 0.03 -21.66 -0.73
C SER A 219 0.06 -23.19 -0.72
N LYS A 220 0.97 -23.77 -1.50
CA LYS A 220 1.17 -25.24 -1.57
C LYS A 220 1.44 -25.90 -0.21
N ASP A 221 2.12 -25.23 0.73
CA ASP A 221 2.40 -25.80 2.07
C ASP A 221 1.13 -26.02 2.91
N LEU A 222 0.08 -25.24 2.60
CA LEU A 222 -1.24 -25.32 3.19
C LEU A 222 -2.20 -26.18 2.33
N GLY A 223 -1.68 -26.95 1.37
CA GLY A 223 -2.50 -27.76 0.45
C GLY A 223 -3.21 -26.95 -0.64
N GLY A 224 -2.83 -25.70 -0.86
CA GLY A 224 -3.40 -24.82 -1.86
C GLY A 224 -2.72 -24.88 -3.23
N LEU A 225 -3.17 -24.00 -4.13
CA LEU A 225 -2.73 -23.94 -5.53
C LEU A 225 -1.70 -22.84 -5.81
N ILE A 226 -1.50 -21.87 -4.91
CA ILE A 226 -0.58 -20.76 -5.13
C ILE A 226 0.88 -21.24 -5.02
N ASP A 227 1.62 -21.13 -6.12
CA ASP A 227 3.05 -21.41 -6.17
C ASP A 227 3.88 -20.22 -5.67
N PHE A 228 3.84 -19.99 -4.36
CA PHE A 228 4.49 -18.84 -3.76
C PHE A 228 6.01 -19.01 -3.67
N ARG A 229 6.74 -18.21 -4.46
CA ARG A 229 8.21 -18.13 -4.45
C ARG A 229 8.67 -16.88 -3.73
N LEU A 230 9.01 -17.01 -2.44
CA LEU A 230 9.36 -15.90 -1.56
C LEU A 230 10.48 -14.99 -2.12
N PHE A 231 11.57 -15.57 -2.64
CA PHE A 231 12.69 -14.76 -3.16
C PHE A 231 12.28 -13.90 -4.36
N GLU A 232 11.56 -14.48 -5.31
CA GLU A 232 11.04 -13.75 -6.46
C GLU A 232 10.02 -12.69 -6.01
N TRP A 233 9.18 -13.01 -5.03
CA TRP A 233 8.24 -12.05 -4.46
C TRP A 233 8.97 -10.84 -3.86
N ILE A 234 10.05 -11.05 -3.09
CA ILE A 234 10.88 -9.97 -2.54
C ILE A 234 11.49 -9.10 -3.67
N GLU A 235 12.05 -9.73 -4.70
CA GLU A 235 12.65 -9.01 -5.82
C GLU A 235 11.63 -8.17 -6.59
N ARG A 236 10.48 -8.77 -6.92
CA ARG A 236 9.37 -8.07 -7.58
C ARG A 236 8.87 -6.92 -6.73
N ARG A 237 8.71 -7.14 -5.44
CA ARG A 237 8.23 -6.10 -4.52
C ARG A 237 9.22 -4.95 -4.41
N ALA A 238 10.52 -5.22 -4.44
CA ALA A 238 11.55 -4.18 -4.43
C ALA A 238 11.50 -3.33 -5.70
N ALA A 239 11.27 -3.96 -6.86
CA ALA A 239 11.10 -3.25 -8.11
C ALA A 239 9.84 -2.36 -8.10
N ILE A 240 8.71 -2.85 -7.58
CA ILE A 240 7.46 -2.08 -7.47
C ILE A 240 7.63 -0.89 -6.53
N GLU A 241 8.22 -1.09 -5.36
CA GLU A 241 8.44 0.01 -4.39
C GLU A 241 9.38 1.07 -4.96
N LYS A 242 10.45 0.66 -5.65
CA LYS A 242 11.34 1.59 -6.35
C LYS A 242 10.60 2.37 -7.43
N LEU A 243 9.79 1.70 -8.25
CA LEU A 243 8.99 2.36 -9.28
C LEU A 243 8.01 3.37 -8.66
N THR A 244 7.35 3.00 -7.56
CA THR A 244 6.41 3.88 -6.84
C THR A 244 7.13 5.12 -6.34
N GLN A 245 8.32 4.96 -5.75
CA GLN A 245 9.15 6.07 -5.30
C GLN A 245 9.54 7.00 -6.46
N SER A 246 9.98 6.44 -7.59
CA SER A 246 10.34 7.24 -8.78
C SER A 246 9.15 7.98 -9.38
N ILE A 247 7.95 7.37 -9.40
CA ILE A 247 6.71 8.04 -9.83
C ILE A 247 6.36 9.19 -8.89
N HIS A 248 6.51 9.00 -7.58
CA HIS A 248 6.28 10.05 -6.59
C HIS A 248 7.24 11.23 -6.81
N GLU A 249 8.54 10.98 -6.97
CA GLU A 249 9.54 12.01 -7.25
C GLU A 249 9.25 12.76 -8.55
N LEU A 250 8.86 12.05 -9.61
CA LEU A 250 8.41 12.69 -10.85
C LEU A 250 7.18 13.57 -10.65
N SER A 251 6.21 13.09 -9.88
CA SER A 251 4.98 13.85 -9.59
C SER A 251 5.32 15.16 -8.89
N GLU A 252 6.17 15.13 -7.87
CA GLU A 252 6.63 16.33 -7.16
C GLU A 252 7.34 17.31 -8.10
N MET A 253 8.25 16.81 -8.95
CA MET A 253 8.92 17.66 -9.95
C MET A 253 7.95 18.29 -10.94
N LEU A 254 6.94 17.53 -11.39
CA LEU A 254 5.88 18.06 -12.26
C LEU A 254 5.04 19.12 -11.55
N LEU A 255 4.69 18.93 -10.28
CA LEU A 255 3.95 19.92 -9.50
C LEU A 255 4.75 21.22 -9.33
N VAL A 256 6.04 21.13 -9.04
CA VAL A 256 6.93 22.30 -8.97
C VAL A 256 6.99 23.01 -10.33
N PHE A 257 7.12 22.26 -11.42
CA PHE A 257 7.13 22.83 -12.77
C PHE A 257 5.82 23.55 -13.11
N ILE A 258 4.67 22.93 -12.80
CA ILE A 258 3.35 23.54 -13.03
C ILE A 258 3.21 24.82 -12.21
N LYS A 259 3.61 24.81 -10.93
CA LYS A 259 3.59 26.00 -10.08
C LYS A 259 4.46 27.12 -10.64
N GLN A 260 5.67 26.80 -11.10
CA GLN A 260 6.54 27.76 -11.77
C GLN A 260 5.93 28.31 -13.06
N CYS A 261 5.21 27.49 -13.83
CA CYS A 261 4.49 27.97 -15.02
C CYS A 261 3.30 28.88 -14.66
N ASP A 262 2.63 28.61 -13.55
CA ASP A 262 1.47 29.36 -13.08
C ASP A 262 1.82 30.72 -12.46
N GLU A 263 3.03 30.86 -11.88
CA GLU A 263 3.54 32.09 -11.28
C GLU A 263 4.17 33.08 -12.29
N ILE A 264 4.12 32.77 -13.59
CA ILE A 264 4.64 33.67 -14.64
C ILE A 264 3.62 34.79 -14.91
N GLU A 265 3.88 35.97 -14.33
CA GLU A 265 3.48 37.21 -14.99
C GLU A 265 4.34 37.40 -16.23
N PHE A 266 3.73 37.56 -17.42
CA PHE A 266 4.46 37.77 -18.66
C PHE A 266 5.38 39.00 -18.52
N PRO A 267 6.71 38.85 -18.61
CA PRO A 267 7.59 40.00 -18.59
C PRO A 267 7.34 40.82 -19.86
N ASN A 268 7.07 42.12 -19.71
CA ASN A 268 6.82 43.06 -20.82
C ASN A 268 8.02 43.27 -21.78
N ALA A 269 9.07 42.43 -21.70
CA ALA A 269 10.28 42.50 -22.50
C ALA A 269 10.63 41.16 -23.18
N VAL A 270 10.98 41.24 -24.47
CA VAL A 270 11.24 40.11 -25.38
C VAL A 270 12.41 39.23 -24.90
N GLU A 271 13.44 39.83 -24.30
CA GLU A 271 14.66 39.13 -23.85
C GLU A 271 14.41 38.24 -22.62
N SER A 272 13.59 38.71 -21.67
CA SER A 272 13.17 37.93 -20.51
C SER A 272 12.24 36.77 -20.91
N THR A 273 11.41 36.96 -21.93
CA THR A 273 10.56 35.89 -22.50
C THR A 273 11.40 34.81 -23.18
N GLN A 274 12.50 35.18 -23.86
CA GLN A 274 13.44 34.21 -24.45
C GLN A 274 14.18 33.41 -23.38
N GLN A 275 14.64 34.04 -22.29
CA GLN A 275 15.29 33.33 -21.19
C GLN A 275 14.35 32.34 -20.52
N LEU A 276 13.09 32.73 -20.32
CA LEU A 276 12.05 31.88 -19.75
C LEU A 276 11.77 30.66 -20.66
N LEU A 277 11.64 30.87 -21.97
CA LEU A 277 11.50 29.79 -22.96
C LEU A 277 12.67 28.80 -22.95
N ILE A 278 13.91 29.28 -22.80
CA ILE A 278 15.10 28.44 -22.71
C ILE A 278 15.08 27.62 -21.41
N GLN A 279 14.69 28.23 -20.29
CA GLN A 279 14.56 27.53 -19.02
C GLN A 279 13.48 26.44 -19.09
N HIS A 280 12.31 26.73 -19.67
CA HIS A 280 11.25 25.73 -19.87
C HIS A 280 11.67 24.61 -20.82
N SER A 281 12.36 24.94 -21.92
CA SER A 281 12.88 23.91 -22.83
C SER A 281 13.86 22.99 -22.12
N THR A 282 14.67 23.52 -21.20
CA THR A 282 15.65 22.74 -20.43
C THR A 282 14.94 21.83 -19.42
N GLN A 283 14.03 22.37 -18.61
CA GLN A 283 13.23 21.60 -17.65
C GLN A 283 12.38 20.51 -18.33
N LYS A 284 11.77 20.82 -19.49
CA LYS A 284 11.05 19.82 -20.29
C LYS A 284 11.98 18.68 -20.72
N THR A 285 13.19 19.01 -21.16
CA THR A 285 14.16 18.01 -21.61
C THR A 285 14.62 17.12 -20.44
N GLU A 286 14.77 17.69 -19.23
CA GLU A 286 15.09 16.94 -18.01
C GLU A 286 13.96 15.98 -17.62
N LEU A 287 12.70 16.46 -17.63
CA LEU A 287 11.52 15.61 -17.39
C LEU A 287 11.40 14.47 -18.42
N GLU A 288 11.65 14.75 -19.70
CA GLU A 288 11.67 13.72 -20.74
C GLU A 288 12.79 12.68 -20.53
N GLN A 289 13.94 13.09 -20.01
CA GLN A 289 15.04 12.18 -19.67
C GLN A 289 14.70 11.31 -18.46
N GLU A 290 14.13 11.88 -17.40
CA GLU A 290 13.67 11.11 -16.24
C GLU A 290 12.56 10.12 -16.62
N LEU A 291 11.60 10.53 -17.45
CA LEU A 291 10.56 9.64 -17.99
C LEU A 291 11.18 8.46 -18.78
N ARG A 292 12.25 8.69 -19.54
CA ARG A 292 12.96 7.63 -20.26
C ARG A 292 13.68 6.68 -19.30
N ARG A 293 14.27 7.20 -18.21
CA ARG A 293 14.93 6.37 -17.18
C ARG A 293 13.95 5.43 -16.48
N ILE A 294 12.70 5.84 -16.27
CA ILE A 294 11.67 4.98 -15.68
C ILE A 294 11.17 3.89 -16.65
N LYS A 295 11.23 4.13 -17.97
CA LYS A 295 10.81 3.16 -18.99
C LYS A 295 11.83 2.07 -19.30
N THR A 296 13.05 2.15 -18.76
CA THR A 296 14.15 1.23 -19.04
C THR A 296 14.41 0.31 -17.86
#